data_AF-X0U858-F1
#
_entry.id   AF-X0U858-F1
#
_cell.length_a   1.000
_cell.length_b   1.000
_cell.length_c   1.000
_cell.angle_alpha   90.00
_cell.angle_beta   90.00
_cell.angle_gamma   90.00
#
_symmetry.space_group_name_H-M   'P 1'
#
loop_
_entity.id
_entity.type
_entity.pdbx_description
1 polymer ?
#
loop_
_entity_poly.entity_id
_entity_poly.type
_entity_poly.pdbx_seq_one_letter_code
_entity_poly.pdbx_strand_id
1 'polypeptide(L)'
;MRVCIEKATGRIIESQSGGETHPDPKVKDDEYAAKNLDTLLQNAINAGYAEDEIEVFYENDADFEVRMAAQVESERTYIDRRRVAYPDPMELNDGLVKQHSSDPDIQAEGDAQVAKYYEDCLKVKEDIPKS
;
A
#
# COMPACT_ATOMS: atom_id res chain seq x y z
N MET A 1 14.95 8.89 -4.87
CA MET A 1 14.57 7.58 -5.47
C MET A 1 14.46 7.72 -6.97
N ARG A 2 14.84 6.72 -7.78
CA ARG A 2 14.52 6.71 -9.22
C ARG A 2 13.28 5.85 -9.49
N VAL A 3 12.34 6.39 -10.24
CA VAL A 3 11.01 5.80 -10.47
C VAL A 3 10.72 5.76 -11.95
N CYS A 4 10.14 4.65 -12.42
CA CYS A 4 9.58 4.47 -13.75
C CYS A 4 8.06 4.28 -13.63
N ILE A 5 7.28 5.06 -14.39
CA ILE A 5 5.82 4.99 -14.39
C ILE A 5 5.25 4.79 -15.80
N GLU A 6 4.05 4.23 -15.87
CA GLU A 6 3.19 4.29 -17.05
C GLU A 6 2.47 5.65 -17.09
N LYS A 7 2.64 6.42 -18.17
CA LYS A 7 2.09 7.78 -18.29
C LYS A 7 0.56 7.82 -18.20
N ALA A 8 -0.11 6.83 -18.80
CA ALA A 8 -1.56 6.82 -18.91
C ALA A 8 -2.26 6.66 -17.55
N THR A 9 -1.65 5.89 -16.65
CA THR A 9 -2.26 5.51 -15.36
C THR A 9 -1.55 6.10 -14.16
N GLY A 10 -0.29 6.55 -14.33
CA GLY A 10 0.59 6.93 -13.24
C GLY A 10 1.11 5.76 -12.40
N ARG A 11 0.85 4.52 -12.84
CA ARG A 11 1.26 3.28 -12.17
C ARG A 11 2.78 3.17 -12.18
N ILE A 12 3.37 2.92 -11.03
CA ILE A 12 4.77 2.55 -10.87
C ILE A 12 5.01 1.19 -11.54
N ILE A 13 5.94 1.18 -12.48
CA ILE A 13 6.43 -0.01 -13.17
C ILE A 13 7.63 -0.59 -12.41
N GLU A 14 8.60 0.26 -12.09
CA GLU A 14 9.82 -0.11 -11.38
C GLU A 14 10.33 1.09 -10.56
N SER A 15 10.97 0.81 -9.43
CA SER A 15 11.65 1.82 -8.61
C SER A 15 12.94 1.27 -8.06
N GLN A 16 13.97 2.12 -7.94
CA GLN A 16 15.25 1.75 -7.33
C GLN A 16 15.80 2.90 -6.48
N SER A 17 16.50 2.57 -5.41
CA SER A 17 17.11 3.56 -4.52
C SER A 17 18.50 4.00 -5.01
N GLY A 18 18.89 5.23 -4.62
CA GLY A 18 20.21 5.81 -4.92
C GLY A 18 20.41 6.24 -6.38
N GLY A 19 21.68 6.48 -6.73
CA GLY A 19 22.10 6.83 -8.09
C GLY A 19 22.03 8.32 -8.44
N GLU A 20 21.74 9.20 -7.49
CA GLU A 20 21.73 10.66 -7.69
C GLU A 20 23.15 11.24 -7.72
N THR A 21 24.08 10.65 -6.97
CA THR A 21 25.47 11.10 -6.86
C THR A 21 26.45 9.97 -7.11
N HIS A 22 27.55 10.29 -7.78
CA HIS A 22 28.61 9.32 -8.06
C HIS A 22 29.62 9.27 -6.89
N PRO A 23 30.11 8.08 -6.47
CA PRO A 23 31.08 7.98 -5.37
C PRO A 23 32.46 8.57 -5.70
N ASP A 24 32.82 8.65 -6.98
CA ASP A 24 34.01 9.39 -7.45
C ASP A 24 33.64 10.86 -7.71
N PRO A 25 34.19 11.82 -6.96
CA PRO A 25 33.91 13.25 -7.11
C PRO A 25 34.38 13.86 -8.44
N LYS A 26 35.11 13.10 -9.27
CA LYS A 26 35.51 13.54 -10.62
C LYS A 26 34.43 13.31 -11.68
N VAL A 27 33.45 12.46 -11.39
CA VAL A 27 32.31 12.24 -12.27
C VAL A 27 31.28 13.31 -11.99
N LYS A 28 30.69 13.88 -13.05
CA LYS A 28 29.61 14.85 -12.91
C LYS A 28 28.35 14.13 -12.50
N ASP A 29 27.75 14.55 -11.39
CA ASP A 29 26.53 13.94 -10.86
C ASP A 29 25.39 13.96 -11.87
N ASP A 30 25.21 15.04 -12.64
CA ASP A 30 24.15 15.14 -13.65
C ASP A 30 24.24 14.06 -14.74
N GLU A 31 25.46 13.76 -15.23
CA GLU A 31 25.68 12.74 -16.25
C GLU A 31 25.47 11.33 -15.68
N TYR A 32 25.90 11.13 -14.44
CA TYR A 32 25.69 9.86 -13.73
C TYR A 32 24.20 9.62 -13.43
N ALA A 33 23.49 10.63 -12.95
CA ALA A 33 22.06 10.59 -12.67
C ALA A 33 21.27 10.31 -13.96
N ALA A 34 21.59 10.99 -15.06
CA ALA A 34 20.98 10.73 -16.37
C ALA A 34 21.18 9.28 -16.83
N LYS A 35 22.41 8.74 -16.71
CA LYS A 35 22.71 7.35 -17.05
C LYS A 35 21.92 6.34 -16.20
N ASN A 36 21.71 6.68 -14.92
CA ASN A 36 20.95 5.84 -14.01
C ASN A 36 19.45 5.82 -14.33
N LEU A 37 18.89 6.93 -14.79
CA LEU A 37 17.52 6.97 -15.32
C LEU A 37 17.40 6.23 -16.66
N ASP A 38 18.38 6.39 -17.56
CA ASP A 38 18.42 5.66 -18.84
C ASP A 38 18.46 4.14 -18.62
N THR A 39 19.23 3.68 -17.63
CA THR A 39 19.24 2.26 -17.24
C THR A 39 17.85 1.78 -16.81
N LEU A 40 17.12 2.57 -16.02
CA LEU A 40 15.78 2.23 -15.57
C LEU A 40 14.77 2.25 -16.74
N LEU A 41 14.92 3.19 -17.67
CA LEU A 41 14.13 3.26 -18.89
C LEU A 41 14.33 2.01 -19.75
N GLN A 42 15.59 1.62 -19.99
CA GLN A 42 15.92 0.43 -20.77
C GLN A 42 15.41 -0.86 -20.11
N ASN A 43 15.40 -0.95 -18.78
CA ASN A 43 14.78 -2.08 -18.08
C ASN A 43 13.30 -2.21 -18.41
N ALA A 44 12.55 -1.11 -18.37
CA ALA A 44 11.13 -1.11 -18.71
C ALA A 44 10.88 -1.46 -20.19
N ILE A 45 11.69 -0.93 -21.11
CA ILE A 45 11.62 -1.29 -22.54
C ILE A 45 11.89 -2.79 -22.74
N ASN A 46 12.93 -3.33 -22.09
CA ASN A 46 13.26 -4.76 -22.14
C ASN A 46 12.16 -5.64 -21.53
N ALA A 47 11.37 -5.12 -20.60
CA ALA A 47 10.20 -5.78 -20.02
C ALA A 47 8.95 -5.71 -20.92
N GLY A 48 9.00 -4.95 -22.02
CA GLY A 48 7.96 -4.90 -23.06
C GLY A 48 7.09 -3.64 -23.07
N TYR A 49 7.42 -2.61 -22.28
CA TYR A 49 6.71 -1.33 -22.33
C TYR A 49 7.18 -0.48 -23.53
N ALA A 50 6.27 0.27 -24.15
CA ALA A 50 6.64 1.21 -25.21
C ALA A 50 7.29 2.46 -24.60
N GLU A 51 8.38 2.94 -25.21
CA GLU A 51 9.15 4.09 -24.70
C GLU A 51 8.30 5.36 -24.58
N ASP A 52 7.37 5.57 -25.50
CA ASP A 52 6.47 6.73 -25.50
C ASP A 52 5.36 6.63 -24.44
N GLU A 53 5.10 5.45 -23.88
CA GLU A 53 4.11 5.19 -22.83
C GLU A 53 4.66 5.32 -21.40
N ILE A 54 6.00 5.43 -21.24
CA ILE A 54 6.66 5.43 -19.94
C ILE A 54 7.45 6.70 -19.66
N GLU A 55 7.66 6.98 -18.38
CA GLU A 55 8.44 8.13 -17.90
C GLU A 55 9.34 7.71 -16.74
N VAL A 56 10.58 8.20 -16.73
CA VAL A 56 11.54 7.98 -15.64
C VAL A 56 11.99 9.31 -15.02
N PHE A 57 12.03 9.37 -13.69
CA PHE A 57 12.44 10.57 -12.96
C PHE A 57 12.94 10.24 -11.55
N TYR A 58 13.57 11.23 -10.91
CA TYR A 58 13.84 11.18 -9.49
C TYR A 58 12.66 11.73 -8.69
N GLU A 59 12.21 10.97 -7.71
CA GLU A 59 11.17 11.32 -6.76
C GLU A 59 11.76 11.25 -5.33
N ASN A 60 11.32 12.12 -4.43
CA ASN A 60 11.72 11.99 -3.03
C ASN A 60 10.95 10.84 -2.35
N ASP A 61 11.47 10.34 -1.24
CA ASP A 61 10.90 9.17 -0.56
C ASP A 61 9.46 9.41 -0.10
N ALA A 62 9.12 10.60 0.37
CA ALA A 62 7.77 10.89 0.87
C ALA A 62 6.72 10.84 -0.25
N ASP A 63 7.01 11.42 -1.41
CA ASP A 63 6.11 11.40 -2.56
C ASP A 63 6.00 9.99 -3.16
N PHE A 64 7.11 9.24 -3.18
CA PHE A 64 7.13 7.84 -3.60
C PHE A 64 6.23 6.96 -2.71
N GLU A 65 6.33 7.10 -1.39
CA GLU A 65 5.50 6.34 -0.44
C GLU A 65 4.00 6.65 -0.62
N VAL A 66 3.65 7.92 -0.85
CA VAL A 66 2.26 8.31 -1.14
C VAL A 66 1.76 7.66 -2.43
N ARG A 67 2.56 7.68 -3.50
CA ARG A 67 2.22 7.05 -4.78
C ARG A 67 2.09 5.54 -4.65
N MET A 68 3.03 4.90 -3.98
CA MET A 68 3.02 3.46 -3.74
C MET A 68 1.79 3.05 -2.93
N ALA A 69 1.47 3.77 -1.85
CA ALA A 69 0.27 3.52 -1.05
C ALA A 69 -1.02 3.64 -1.88
N ALA A 70 -1.12 4.66 -2.75
CA ALA A 70 -2.26 4.83 -3.64
C ALA A 70 -2.38 3.68 -4.65
N GLN A 71 -1.26 3.24 -5.25
CA GLN A 71 -1.26 2.11 -6.16
C GLN A 71 -1.66 0.81 -5.44
N VAL A 72 -1.05 0.51 -4.29
CA VAL A 72 -1.42 -0.64 -3.46
C VAL A 72 -2.91 -0.63 -3.16
N GLU A 73 -3.50 0.51 -2.78
CA GLU A 73 -4.94 0.62 -2.53
C GLU A 73 -5.76 0.32 -3.79
N SER A 74 -5.40 0.90 -4.93
CA SER A 74 -6.11 0.70 -6.20
C SER A 74 -6.09 -0.75 -6.69
N GLU A 75 -5.03 -1.49 -6.38
CA GLU A 75 -4.85 -2.89 -6.77
C GLU A 75 -5.41 -3.88 -5.75
N ARG A 76 -5.93 -3.40 -4.60
CA ARG A 76 -6.46 -4.30 -3.57
C ARG A 76 -7.59 -5.14 -4.12
N THR A 77 -7.46 -6.45 -3.94
CA THR A 77 -8.54 -7.37 -4.26
C THR A 77 -9.74 -7.11 -3.34
N TYR A 78 -10.91 -7.60 -3.73
CA TYR A 78 -12.09 -7.61 -2.86
C TYR A 78 -11.80 -8.25 -1.48
N ILE A 79 -11.01 -9.32 -1.43
CA ILE A 79 -10.66 -10.00 -0.17
C ILE A 79 -9.75 -9.10 0.68
N ASP A 80 -8.77 -8.43 0.07
CA ASP A 80 -7.86 -7.54 0.80
C ASP A 80 -8.60 -6.34 1.39
N ARG A 81 -9.51 -5.72 0.62
CA ARG A 81 -10.33 -4.61 1.10
C ARG A 81 -11.15 -5.00 2.32
N ARG A 82 -11.81 -6.17 2.29
CA ARG A 82 -12.54 -6.67 3.47
C ARG A 82 -11.63 -7.00 4.64
N ARG A 83 -10.48 -7.64 4.40
CA ARG A 83 -9.54 -8.01 5.47
C ARG A 83 -9.06 -6.78 6.24
N VAL A 84 -8.79 -5.67 5.55
CA VAL A 84 -8.37 -4.41 6.18
C VAL A 84 -9.52 -3.73 6.92
N ALA A 85 -10.75 -3.84 6.41
CA ALA A 85 -11.92 -3.17 6.98
C ALA A 85 -12.55 -3.89 8.18
N TYR A 86 -12.34 -5.20 8.35
CA TYR A 86 -12.88 -5.93 9.50
C TYR A 86 -12.29 -5.42 10.82
N PRO A 87 -13.12 -5.38 11.90
CA PRO A 87 -12.63 -5.06 13.24
C PRO A 87 -11.58 -6.07 13.72
N ASP A 88 -10.75 -5.66 14.69
CA ASP A 88 -9.70 -6.51 15.25
C ASP A 88 -10.34 -7.73 15.95
N PRO A 89 -9.98 -8.98 15.58
CA PRO A 89 -10.46 -10.18 16.25
C PRO A 89 -10.22 -10.21 17.77
N MET A 90 -9.25 -9.45 18.27
CA MET A 90 -9.02 -9.31 19.71
C MET A 90 -10.18 -8.63 20.44
N GLU A 91 -10.95 -7.76 19.77
CA GLU A 91 -12.15 -7.16 20.36
C GLU A 91 -13.24 -8.20 20.62
N LEU A 92 -13.40 -9.19 19.71
CA LEU A 92 -14.30 -10.31 19.92
C LEU A 92 -13.83 -11.17 21.09
N ASN A 93 -12.55 -11.52 21.13
CA ASN A 93 -11.99 -12.37 22.19
C ASN A 93 -12.15 -11.72 23.57
N ASP A 94 -11.89 -10.43 23.69
CA ASP A 94 -12.08 -9.67 24.93
C ASP A 94 -13.55 -9.67 25.36
N GLY A 95 -14.48 -9.41 24.43
CA GLY A 95 -15.91 -9.50 24.70
C GLY A 95 -16.35 -10.89 25.21
N LEU A 96 -15.88 -11.96 24.56
CA LEU A 96 -16.16 -13.35 24.97
C LEU A 96 -15.59 -13.68 26.36
N VAL A 97 -14.41 -13.16 26.70
CA VAL A 97 -13.83 -13.33 28.05
C VAL A 97 -14.69 -12.64 29.10
N LYS A 98 -15.13 -11.40 28.83
CA LYS A 98 -15.98 -10.61 29.74
C LYS A 98 -17.35 -11.26 30.00
N GLN A 99 -17.95 -11.89 28.99
CA GLN A 99 -19.21 -12.65 29.14
C GLN A 99 -19.11 -13.80 30.17
N HIS A 100 -17.92 -14.32 30.44
CA HIS A 100 -17.68 -15.36 31.44
C HIS A 100 -17.27 -14.81 32.81
N SER A 101 -17.25 -13.48 32.99
CA SER A 101 -17.00 -12.84 34.29
C SER A 101 -18.07 -13.24 35.31
N SER A 102 -17.76 -13.25 36.60
CA SER A 102 -18.77 -13.37 37.67
C SER A 102 -19.46 -12.04 38.01
N ASP A 103 -18.95 -10.93 37.47
CA ASP A 103 -19.47 -9.58 37.67
C ASP A 103 -20.54 -9.27 36.60
N PRO A 104 -21.81 -9.00 36.98
CA PRO A 104 -22.89 -8.71 36.03
C PRO A 104 -22.64 -7.51 35.12
N ASP A 105 -21.93 -6.49 35.60
CA ASP A 105 -21.66 -5.29 34.80
C ASP A 105 -20.62 -5.59 33.71
N ILE A 106 -19.61 -6.39 34.04
CA ILE A 106 -18.60 -6.87 33.08
C ILE A 106 -19.23 -7.83 32.06
N GLN A 107 -20.15 -8.70 32.49
CA GLN A 107 -20.89 -9.55 31.55
C GLN A 107 -21.68 -8.72 30.53
N ALA A 108 -22.41 -7.70 30.99
CA ALA A 108 -23.21 -6.83 30.13
C ALA A 108 -22.32 -6.04 29.14
N GLU A 109 -21.14 -5.60 29.57
CA GLU A 109 -20.14 -5.00 28.68
C GLU A 109 -19.68 -5.99 27.60
N GLY A 110 -19.37 -7.23 27.99
CA GLY A 110 -19.00 -8.31 27.07
C GLY A 110 -20.08 -8.59 26.03
N ASP A 111 -21.35 -8.67 26.44
CA ASP A 111 -22.49 -8.87 25.55
C ASP A 111 -22.59 -7.74 24.50
N ALA A 112 -22.48 -6.49 24.95
CA ALA A 112 -22.51 -5.33 24.05
C ALA A 112 -21.34 -5.32 23.06
N GLN A 113 -20.13 -5.69 23.52
CA GLN A 113 -18.93 -5.73 22.70
C GLN A 113 -19.00 -6.81 21.62
N VAL A 114 -19.47 -8.02 21.98
CA VAL A 114 -19.67 -9.12 21.02
C VAL A 114 -20.74 -8.75 20.00
N ALA A 115 -21.87 -8.19 20.43
CA ALA A 115 -22.94 -7.75 19.53
C ALA A 115 -22.43 -6.70 18.52
N LYS A 116 -21.71 -5.69 19.02
CA LYS A 116 -21.11 -4.63 18.19
C LYS A 116 -20.11 -5.21 17.17
N TYR A 117 -19.23 -6.12 17.58
CA TYR A 117 -18.25 -6.74 16.67
C TYR A 117 -18.93 -7.42 15.48
N TYR A 118 -20.03 -8.14 15.72
CA TYR A 118 -20.79 -8.77 14.64
C TYR A 118 -21.50 -7.76 13.74
N GLU A 119 -22.10 -6.71 14.31
CA GLU A 119 -22.72 -5.62 13.54
C GLU A 119 -21.70 -4.93 12.63
N ASP A 120 -20.51 -4.60 13.16
CA ASP A 120 -19.42 -4.01 12.38
C ASP A 120 -18.96 -4.95 11.26
N CYS A 121 -18.83 -6.25 11.56
CA CYS A 121 -18.51 -7.25 10.54
C CYS A 121 -19.57 -7.34 9.43
N LEU A 122 -20.86 -7.22 9.76
CA LEU A 122 -21.93 -7.21 8.77
C LEU A 122 -21.87 -5.94 7.93
N LYS A 123 -21.63 -4.78 8.55
CA LYS A 123 -21.47 -3.51 7.86
C LYS A 123 -20.33 -3.52 6.84
N VAL A 124 -19.17 -4.10 7.19
CA VAL A 124 -18.06 -4.29 6.23
C VAL A 124 -18.48 -5.09 5.00
N LYS A 125 -19.37 -6.08 5.17
CA LYS A 125 -19.87 -6.87 4.05
C LYS A 125 -20.85 -6.10 3.17
N GLU A 126 -21.62 -5.19 3.75
CA GLU A 126 -22.54 -4.30 3.05
C GLU A 126 -21.77 -3.22 2.27
N ASP A 127 -20.79 -2.57 2.92
CA ASP A 127 -19.97 -1.50 2.33
C ASP A 127 -19.04 -2.01 1.22
N ILE A 128 -18.57 -3.26 1.34
CA ILE A 128 -17.69 -3.92 0.36
C ILE A 128 -18.38 -5.20 -0.11
N PRO A 129 -19.40 -5.13 -1.00
CA PRO A 129 -20.13 -6.32 -1.45
C PRO A 129 -19.23 -7.23 -2.29
N LYS A 130 -19.57 -8.51 -2.33
CA LYS A 130 -18.91 -9.45 -3.26
C LYS A 130 -19.33 -9.07 -4.68
N SER A 131 -18.36 -8.65 -5.48
CA SER A 131 -18.48 -8.47 -6.92
C SER A 131 -18.74 -9.79 -7.63
#